data_AF-A0A7S2HNE8-F1
#
_entry.id   AF-A0A7S2HNE8-F1
#
_cell.length_a   1.000
_cell.length_b   1.000
_cell.length_c   1.000
_cell.angle_alpha   90.00
_cell.angle_beta   90.00
_cell.angle_gamma   90.00
#
_symmetry.space_group_name_H-M   'P 1'
#
loop_
_entity.id
_entity.type
_entity.pdbx_description
1 polymer ?
#
loop_
_entity_poly.entity_id
_entity_poly.type
_entity_poly.pdbx_seq_one_letter_code
_entity_poly.pdbx_strand_id
1 'polypeptide(L)'
;RQWFMSNRGLGGRETPRSLAFCAHAIMSTQDLLVVPNATLDPRFMNNALVTSDPHIRFYAGAPLICPEGYKLGTLCVIDRKPRPNGLNLMEKQNLRELAGMVMDAMVSRKEELERVSADQSRTIACAAHDLLTPLTSIELN
;
A
#
# COMPACT_ATOMS: atom_id res chain seq x y z
N ARG A 1 -4.83 -10.11 -5.42
CA ARG A 1 -4.89 -9.06 -6.47
C ARG A 1 -3.92 -7.95 -6.07
N GLN A 2 -3.65 -6.96 -6.93
CA GLN A 2 -2.97 -5.71 -6.57
C GLN A 2 -4.01 -4.59 -6.60
N TRP A 3 -4.28 -3.97 -5.44
CA TRP A 3 -5.21 -2.85 -5.33
C TRP A 3 -4.47 -1.52 -5.36
N PHE A 4 -5.08 -0.53 -6.01
CA PHE A 4 -4.58 0.84 -6.04
C PHE A 4 -5.28 1.67 -4.96
N MET A 5 -4.63 1.84 -3.81
CA MET A 5 -5.10 2.74 -2.75
C MET A 5 -5.16 4.20 -3.23
N SER A 6 -4.24 4.55 -4.14
CA SER A 6 -4.22 5.80 -4.89
C SER A 6 -3.54 5.54 -6.23
N ASN A 7 -4.03 6.17 -7.30
CA ASN A 7 -3.34 6.17 -8.59
C ASN A 7 -3.61 7.49 -9.33
N ARG A 8 -2.66 7.88 -10.17
CA ARG A 8 -2.79 8.95 -11.16
C ARG A 8 -2.16 8.47 -12.46
N GLY A 9 -2.88 8.54 -13.57
CA GLY A 9 -2.37 8.21 -14.91
C GLY A 9 -2.53 6.76 -15.36
N LEU A 10 -2.61 5.79 -14.44
CA LEU A 10 -3.03 4.41 -14.72
C LEU A 10 -4.50 4.27 -14.32
N GLY A 11 -5.41 4.29 -15.30
CA GLY A 11 -6.83 4.07 -15.02
C GLY A 11 -7.10 2.76 -14.27
N GLY A 12 -8.30 2.64 -13.69
CA GLY A 12 -8.73 1.45 -12.95
C GLY A 12 -8.47 1.51 -11.43
N ARG A 13 -8.83 0.43 -10.74
CA ARG A 13 -8.71 0.31 -9.26
C ARG A 13 -7.79 -0.81 -8.81
N GLU A 14 -7.45 -1.73 -9.71
CA GLU A 14 -6.65 -2.90 -9.40
C GLU A 14 -6.04 -3.53 -10.66
N THR A 15 -5.16 -4.49 -10.46
CA THR A 15 -4.58 -5.35 -11.50
C THR A 15 -4.38 -6.76 -10.96
N PRO A 16 -4.42 -7.82 -11.80
CA PRO A 16 -4.01 -9.15 -11.39
C PRO A 16 -2.60 -9.15 -10.79
N ARG A 17 -2.40 -9.85 -9.67
CA ARG A 17 -1.09 -9.88 -8.97
C ARG A 17 0.00 -10.51 -9.83
N SER A 18 -0.34 -11.43 -10.73
CA SER A 18 0.59 -12.05 -11.69
C SER A 18 1.16 -11.06 -12.71
N LEU A 19 0.48 -9.94 -12.96
CA LEU A 19 0.94 -8.90 -13.89
C LEU A 19 1.63 -7.74 -13.16
N ALA A 20 1.57 -7.70 -11.85
CA ALA A 20 2.00 -6.58 -11.03
C ALA A 20 3.52 -6.48 -10.88
N PHE A 21 4.12 -5.38 -11.34
CA PHE A 21 5.51 -5.02 -11.03
C PHE A 21 5.76 -4.95 -9.51
N CYS A 22 4.77 -4.45 -8.75
CA CYS A 22 4.89 -4.26 -7.31
C CYS A 22 5.04 -5.60 -6.56
N ALA A 23 4.55 -6.71 -7.11
CA ALA A 23 4.75 -8.03 -6.52
C ALA A 23 6.26 -8.38 -6.45
N HIS A 24 7.02 -8.05 -7.50
CA HIS A 24 8.47 -8.25 -7.51
C HIS A 24 9.20 -7.30 -6.57
N ALA A 25 8.75 -6.04 -6.47
CA ALA A 25 9.34 -5.06 -5.55
C ALA A 25 9.19 -5.48 -4.08
N ILE A 26 8.02 -6.02 -3.72
CA ILE A 26 7.75 -6.53 -2.37
C ILE A 26 8.61 -7.75 -2.05
N MET A 27 8.83 -8.64 -3.02
CA MET A 27 9.66 -9.85 -2.82
C MET A 27 11.17 -9.59 -2.90
N SER A 28 11.59 -8.45 -3.43
CA SER A 28 13.01 -8.09 -3.52
C SER A 28 13.62 -7.86 -2.13
N THR A 29 14.88 -8.20 -1.94
CA THR A 29 15.66 -7.80 -0.76
C THR A 29 16.16 -6.36 -0.85
N GLN A 30 16.04 -5.73 -2.02
CA GLN A 30 16.44 -4.34 -2.25
C GLN A 30 15.40 -3.36 -1.67
N ASP A 31 15.89 -2.16 -1.38
CA ASP A 31 15.14 -1.01 -0.90
C ASP A 31 14.36 -0.30 -2.02
N LEU A 32 14.76 -0.46 -3.28
CA LEU A 32 14.05 0.00 -4.46
C LEU A 32 14.12 -1.04 -5.57
N LEU A 33 13.02 -1.19 -6.32
CA LEU A 33 13.04 -1.88 -7.62
C LEU A 33 13.00 -0.84 -8.73
N VAL A 34 14.09 -0.72 -9.51
CA VAL A 34 14.14 0.16 -10.69
C VAL A 34 14.29 -0.70 -11.94
N VAL A 35 13.38 -0.48 -12.89
CA VAL A 35 13.34 -1.13 -14.22
C VAL A 35 13.44 -0.02 -15.26
N PRO A 36 14.67 0.27 -15.77
CA PRO A 36 14.92 1.31 -16.76
C PRO A 36 14.13 1.13 -18.06
N ASN A 37 14.02 -0.12 -18.51
CA ASN A 37 13.22 -0.51 -19.67
C ASN A 37 12.62 -1.93 -19.50
N ALA A 38 11.31 -2.01 -19.31
CA ALA A 38 10.56 -3.24 -19.09
C ALA A 38 10.54 -4.18 -20.30
N THR A 39 10.76 -3.66 -21.53
CA THR A 39 10.85 -4.51 -22.73
C THR A 39 12.16 -5.28 -22.81
N LEU A 40 13.17 -4.87 -22.03
CA LEU A 40 14.50 -5.50 -21.98
C LEU A 40 14.70 -6.30 -20.69
N ASP A 41 13.78 -6.19 -19.73
CA ASP A 41 13.87 -6.89 -18.46
C ASP A 41 13.23 -8.29 -18.60
N PRO A 42 13.98 -9.39 -18.41
CA PRO A 42 13.45 -10.74 -18.57
C PRO A 42 12.23 -11.05 -17.69
N ARG A 43 12.07 -10.33 -16.57
CA ARG A 43 10.93 -10.50 -15.66
C ARG A 43 9.64 -9.91 -16.24
N PHE A 44 9.74 -8.93 -17.12
CA PHE A 44 8.60 -8.10 -17.56
C PHE A 44 8.43 -8.03 -19.07
N MET A 45 9.40 -8.46 -19.88
CA MET A 45 9.36 -8.30 -21.34
C MET A 45 8.13 -8.94 -22.00
N ASN A 46 7.59 -10.02 -21.41
CA ASN A 46 6.39 -10.73 -21.88
C ASN A 46 5.12 -10.37 -21.09
N ASN A 47 5.20 -9.42 -20.16
CA ASN A 47 4.07 -9.01 -19.33
C ASN A 47 3.04 -8.23 -20.17
N ALA A 48 1.76 -8.55 -20.03
CA ALA A 48 0.68 -7.89 -20.77
C ALA A 48 0.66 -6.36 -20.57
N LEU A 49 1.08 -5.84 -19.41
CA LEU A 49 1.16 -4.39 -19.17
C LEU A 49 2.30 -3.72 -19.96
N VAL A 50 3.23 -4.51 -20.50
CA VAL A 50 4.37 -4.07 -21.32
C VAL A 50 4.06 -4.27 -22.80
N THR A 51 3.61 -5.47 -23.18
CA THR A 51 3.36 -5.85 -24.58
C THR A 51 2.08 -5.26 -25.14
N SER A 52 1.08 -5.02 -24.30
CA SER A 52 -0.21 -4.39 -24.63
C SER A 52 -0.43 -3.11 -23.80
N ASP A 53 -1.56 -2.43 -24.00
CA ASP A 53 -1.93 -1.26 -23.19
C ASP A 53 -1.79 -1.58 -21.69
N PRO A 54 -1.14 -0.71 -20.89
CA PRO A 54 -0.77 0.68 -21.19
C PRO A 54 0.64 0.88 -21.75
N HIS A 55 1.32 -0.18 -22.18
CA HIS A 55 2.68 -0.16 -22.73
C HIS A 55 3.72 0.43 -21.77
N ILE A 56 3.76 -0.11 -20.54
CA ILE A 56 4.75 0.27 -19.53
C ILE A 56 6.16 0.03 -20.08
N ARG A 57 7.02 1.02 -19.90
CA ARG A 57 8.45 0.93 -20.25
C ARG A 57 9.33 1.18 -19.05
N PHE A 58 8.99 2.11 -18.18
CA PHE A 58 9.76 2.37 -16.98
C PHE A 58 8.94 2.09 -15.74
N TYR A 59 9.58 1.51 -14.73
CA TYR A 59 9.02 1.32 -13.40
C TYR A 59 10.08 1.64 -12.35
N ALA A 60 9.70 2.40 -11.34
CA ALA A 60 10.46 2.52 -10.09
C ALA A 60 9.51 2.38 -8.91
N GLY A 61 9.77 1.42 -8.02
CA GLY A 61 8.94 1.15 -6.86
C GLY A 61 9.74 1.13 -5.57
N ALA A 62 9.29 1.88 -4.57
CA ALA A 62 9.72 1.79 -3.19
C ALA A 62 8.70 0.98 -2.38
N PRO A 63 9.13 -0.04 -1.61
CA PRO A 63 8.25 -0.81 -0.76
C PRO A 63 7.70 0.05 0.38
N LEU A 64 6.43 -0.13 0.70
CA LEU A 64 5.79 0.44 1.89
C LEU A 64 6.00 -0.56 3.03
N ILE A 65 6.94 -0.26 3.92
CA ILE A 65 7.36 -1.14 5.03
C ILE A 65 6.69 -0.63 6.30
N CYS A 66 5.83 -1.46 6.91
CA CYS A 66 5.19 -1.11 8.17
C CYS A 66 6.17 -1.19 9.36
N PRO A 67 5.83 -0.62 10.53
CA PRO A 67 6.70 -0.67 11.71
C PRO A 67 7.10 -2.08 12.14
N GLU A 68 6.25 -3.08 11.86
CA GLU A 68 6.52 -4.50 12.13
C GLU A 68 7.47 -5.15 11.09
N GLY A 69 7.91 -4.41 10.08
CA GLY A 69 8.87 -4.85 9.06
C GLY A 69 8.25 -5.51 7.83
N TYR A 70 6.92 -5.63 7.75
CA TYR A 70 6.24 -6.22 6.59
C TYR A 70 6.12 -5.23 5.43
N LYS A 71 6.37 -5.71 4.21
CA LYS A 71 6.14 -4.96 2.97
C LYS A 71 4.69 -5.09 2.55
N LEU A 72 3.88 -4.07 2.83
CA LEU A 72 2.44 -4.06 2.57
C LEU A 72 2.07 -3.75 1.11
N GLY A 73 2.97 -3.06 0.40
CA GLY A 73 2.71 -2.52 -0.93
C GLY A 73 3.91 -1.79 -1.49
N THR A 74 3.69 -0.92 -2.47
CA THR A 74 4.71 -0.02 -2.99
C THR A 74 4.13 1.35 -3.31
N LEU A 75 4.92 2.40 -3.07
CA LEU A 75 4.78 3.64 -3.83
C LEU A 75 5.61 3.48 -5.12
N CYS A 76 5.00 3.75 -6.28
CA CYS A 76 5.71 3.56 -7.55
C CYS A 76 5.42 4.64 -8.58
N VAL A 77 6.39 4.85 -9.45
CA VAL A 77 6.33 5.69 -10.64
C VAL A 77 6.44 4.80 -11.86
N ILE A 78 5.57 5.04 -12.83
CA ILE A 78 5.47 4.28 -14.08
C ILE A 78 5.50 5.27 -15.23
N ASP A 79 6.21 4.90 -16.31
CA ASP A 79 6.28 5.70 -17.54
C ASP A 79 6.12 4.80 -18.77
N ARG A 80 5.57 5.38 -19.86
CA ARG A 80 5.47 4.73 -21.17
C ARG A 80 6.72 4.94 -22.01
N LYS A 81 7.68 5.73 -21.53
CA LYS A 81 9.00 5.90 -22.15
C LYS A 81 10.08 5.24 -21.28
N PRO A 82 11.06 4.53 -21.88
CA PRO A 82 12.20 4.04 -21.13
C PRO A 82 12.97 5.20 -20.50
N ARG A 83 13.63 4.94 -19.37
CA ARG A 83 14.61 5.85 -18.77
C ARG A 83 15.95 5.11 -18.68
N PRO A 84 16.82 5.20 -19.70
CA PRO A 84 18.05 4.40 -19.77
C PRO A 84 18.96 4.56 -18.55
N ASN A 85 19.04 5.78 -18.00
CA ASN A 85 19.84 6.08 -16.81
C ASN A 85 19.12 5.75 -15.49
N GLY A 86 17.90 5.21 -15.55
CA GLY A 86 17.06 4.94 -14.38
C GLY A 86 16.72 6.21 -13.60
N LEU A 87 16.74 6.09 -12.27
CA LEU A 87 16.64 7.22 -11.35
C LEU A 87 18.04 7.67 -10.92
N ASN A 88 18.25 8.98 -10.81
CA ASN A 88 19.44 9.54 -10.17
C ASN A 88 19.37 9.39 -8.63
N LEU A 89 20.44 9.75 -7.92
CA LEU A 89 20.51 9.58 -6.46
C LEU A 89 19.43 10.37 -5.70
N MET A 90 19.17 11.60 -6.12
CA MET A 90 18.15 12.46 -5.51
C MET A 90 16.74 11.91 -5.75
N GLU A 91 16.44 11.45 -6.97
CA GLU A 91 15.14 10.84 -7.29
C GLU A 91 14.90 9.54 -6.50
N LYS A 92 15.94 8.70 -6.35
CA LYS A 92 15.86 7.50 -5.50
C LYS A 92 15.57 7.88 -4.05
N GLN A 93 16.26 8.89 -3.53
CA GLN A 93 16.08 9.35 -2.16
C GLN A 93 14.67 9.89 -1.93
N ASN A 94 14.20 10.77 -2.81
CA ASN A 94 12.85 11.33 -2.75
C ASN A 94 11.78 10.23 -2.81
N LEU A 95 11.95 9.21 -3.66
CA LEU A 95 11.00 8.11 -3.76
C LEU A 95 10.92 7.29 -2.46
N ARG A 96 12.05 7.08 -1.76
CA ARG A 96 12.07 6.42 -0.44
C ARG A 96 11.40 7.27 0.62
N GLU A 97 11.71 8.56 0.68
CA GLU A 97 11.13 9.48 1.66
C GLU A 97 9.62 9.58 1.50
N LEU A 98 9.13 9.70 0.26
CA LEU A 98 7.70 9.70 -0.01
C LEU A 98 7.04 8.37 0.38
N ALA A 99 7.71 7.24 0.16
CA ALA A 99 7.20 5.93 0.61
C ALA A 99 7.10 5.86 2.14
N GLY A 100 8.08 6.41 2.86
CA GLY A 100 8.05 6.57 4.32
C GLY A 100 6.86 7.42 4.77
N MET A 101 6.69 8.62 4.19
CA MET A 101 5.59 9.52 4.50
C MET A 101 4.22 8.88 4.25
N VAL A 102 4.07 8.12 3.16
CA VAL A 102 2.85 7.37 2.87
C VAL A 102 2.59 6.33 3.96
N MET A 103 3.64 5.64 4.44
CA MET A 103 3.48 4.68 5.52
C MET A 103 3.11 5.34 6.84
N ASP A 104 3.75 6.44 7.20
CA ASP A 104 3.43 7.21 8.41
C ASP A 104 1.96 7.65 8.40
N ALA A 105 1.47 8.12 7.25
CA ALA A 105 0.06 8.48 7.08
C ALA A 105 -0.88 7.27 7.23
N MET A 106 -0.52 6.11 6.68
CA MET A 106 -1.31 4.89 6.81
C MET A 106 -1.36 4.37 8.25
N VAL A 107 -0.22 4.39 8.95
CA VAL A 107 -0.13 4.00 10.37
C VAL A 107 -0.97 4.94 11.22
N SER A 108 -0.81 6.25 11.05
CA SER A 108 -1.58 7.27 11.78
C SER A 108 -3.09 7.08 11.60
N ARG A 109 -3.52 6.81 10.36
CA ARG A 109 -4.94 6.56 10.06
C ARG A 109 -5.45 5.26 10.68
N LYS A 110 -4.63 4.20 10.71
CA LYS A 110 -4.98 2.94 11.39
C LYS A 110 -5.20 3.19 12.89
N GLU A 111 -4.28 3.88 13.54
CA GLU A 111 -4.37 4.17 14.98
C GLU A 111 -5.58 5.05 15.32
N GLU A 112 -5.94 6.00 14.46
CA GLU A 112 -7.16 6.81 14.62
C GLU A 112 -8.42 5.94 14.57
N LEU A 113 -8.51 5.04 13.59
CA LEU A 113 -9.65 4.12 13.46
C LEU A 113 -9.75 3.15 14.64
N GLU A 114 -8.62 2.64 15.13
CA GLU A 114 -8.57 1.77 16.31
C GLU A 114 -9.01 2.51 17.57
N ARG A 115 -8.60 3.77 17.75
CA ARG A 115 -9.05 4.63 18.85
C ARG A 115 -10.57 4.85 18.82
N VAL A 116 -11.13 5.19 17.66
CA VAL A 116 -12.57 5.41 17.49
C VAL A 116 -13.36 4.13 17.79
N SER A 117 -12.89 2.98 17.30
CA SER A 117 -13.53 1.68 17.54
C SER A 117 -13.52 1.28 19.03
N ALA A 118 -12.39 1.50 19.71
CA ALA A 118 -12.24 1.22 21.13
C ALA A 118 -13.17 2.11 21.99
N ASP A 119 -13.31 3.38 21.63
CA ASP A 119 -14.21 4.31 22.32
C ASP A 119 -15.68 3.88 22.18
N GLN A 120 -16.13 3.56 20.97
CA GLN A 120 -17.48 3.03 20.71
C GLN A 120 -17.76 1.76 21.54
N SER A 121 -16.80 0.84 21.61
CA SER A 121 -16.93 -0.40 22.39
C SER A 121 -17.08 -0.10 23.90
N ARG A 122 -16.36 0.89 24.42
CA ARG A 122 -16.50 1.34 25.81
C ARG A 122 -17.85 1.98 26.08
N THR A 123 -18.33 2.85 25.20
CA THR A 123 -19.64 3.50 25.35
C THR A 123 -20.77 2.46 25.42
N ILE A 124 -20.74 1.45 24.53
CA ILE A 124 -21.71 0.35 24.54
C ILE A 124 -21.64 -0.43 25.86
N ALA A 125 -20.43 -0.75 26.34
CA ALA A 125 -20.26 -1.48 27.59
C ALA A 125 -20.77 -0.72 28.81
N CYS A 126 -20.51 0.59 28.91
CA CYS A 126 -21.03 1.42 30.00
C CYS A 126 -22.57 1.52 29.97
N ALA A 127 -23.15 1.78 28.79
CA ALA A 127 -24.61 1.84 28.65
C ALA A 127 -25.27 0.49 29.01
N ALA A 128 -24.67 -0.63 28.62
CA ALA A 128 -25.15 -1.95 29.01
C ALA A 128 -25.08 -2.17 30.53
N HIS A 129 -23.97 -1.78 31.17
CA HIS A 129 -23.84 -1.84 32.63
C HIS A 129 -24.93 -1.02 33.33
N ASP A 130 -25.13 0.24 32.93
CA ASP A 130 -26.11 1.15 33.55
C ASP A 130 -27.56 0.69 33.36
N LEU A 131 -27.87 -0.01 32.25
CA LEU A 131 -29.19 -0.61 32.00
C LEU A 131 -29.42 -1.90 32.78
N LEU A 132 -28.38 -2.72 32.97
CA LEU A 132 -28.48 -4.02 33.65
C LEU A 132 -28.43 -3.91 35.19
N THR A 133 -27.76 -2.89 35.72
CA THR A 133 -27.62 -2.64 37.16
C THR A 133 -28.96 -2.43 37.90
N PRO A 134 -29.97 -1.72 37.34
CA PRO A 134 -31.29 -1.64 37.96
C PRO A 134 -32.18 -2.88 37.72
N LEU A 135 -31.85 -3.77 36.78
CA LEU A 135 -32.63 -5.00 36.54
C LEU A 135 -32.29 -6.09 37.56
N THR A 136 -31.03 -6.17 38.01
CA THR A 136 -30.60 -7.11 39.06
C THR A 136 -31.16 -6.79 40.45
N SER A 137 -31.67 -5.58 40.69
CA SER A 137 -32.33 -5.20 41.95
C SER A 137 -33.83 -5.51 41.98
N ILE A 138 -34.46 -5.84 40.84
CA ILE A 138 -35.90 -6.15 40.75
C ILE A 138 -36.16 -7.65 40.94
N GLU A 139 -35.20 -8.53 40.66
CA GLU A 139 -35.36 -10.00 40.78
C GLU A 139 -35.12 -10.56 42.20
N LEU A 140 -34.86 -9.72 43.21
CA LEU A 140 -34.57 -10.13 44.60
C LEU A 140 -35.72 -9.92 45.61
N ASN A 141 -36.97 -9.71 45.15
CA ASN A 141 -38.17 -9.64 46.01
C ASN A 141 -39.20 -10.73 45.67
#